data_AF-A0A832HHQ9-F1
#
_entry.id   AF-A0A832HHQ9-F1
#
_cell.length_a   1.000
_cell.length_b   1.000
_cell.length_c   1.000
_cell.angle_alpha   90.00
_cell.angle_beta   90.00
_cell.angle_gamma   90.00
#
_symmetry.space_group_name_H-M   'P 1'
#
loop_
_entity.id
_entity.type
_entity.pdbx_description
1 polymer ?
#
loop_
_entity_poly.entity_id
_entity_poly.type
_entity_poly.pdbx_seq_one_letter_code
_entity_poly.pdbx_strand_id
1 'polypeptide(L)'
;MNTRTISLLFVLLLISTARAADLDRVAREAPATGALVTMLAGAQSATLGIQPGDIITHYDNQPIDSPESLVKKVNANKNKPVNVTFLRDGRTLVANAKPGRLGLHLRAIEKGKPLQLRPPATDVVFDFSSLKDAPRETWLAFYINNKKVGYEFHRLSLKGDELTHEIEVAFDGEGGRDPVAIVTTARLRDRGLPLLLRSRHITADGEFLIERVDAKLKLTLRQPGKPDETRETTLPEAANSDYLVAGITGFLPLKPGACVHYDMLNISDGTMMNAAGMAVKAEEEIDHAGKNVKAWRIETWSLGHIARTTWLDTDGRELKNVYGGGYESRRATKEEALKDVPEKLKPRLLAK
;
A
#
# COMPACT_ATOMS: atom_id res chain seq x y z
N MET A 1 9.28 25.77 22.79
CA MET A 1 8.63 24.46 22.96
C MET A 1 7.53 24.33 21.92
N ASN A 2 7.80 23.64 20.82
CA ASN A 2 6.76 23.13 19.91
C ASN A 2 7.35 21.89 19.24
N THR A 3 6.71 20.76 19.52
CA THR A 3 7.05 19.40 19.12
C THR A 3 6.96 19.23 17.61
N ARG A 4 8.00 19.67 16.89
CA ARG A 4 8.34 19.11 15.57
C ARG A 4 9.02 17.76 15.82
N THR A 5 8.21 16.74 16.02
CA THR A 5 8.68 15.36 16.10
C THR A 5 7.61 14.47 15.49
N ILE A 6 7.46 14.52 14.17
CA ILE A 6 7.19 13.27 13.46
C ILE A 6 8.54 12.57 13.45
N SER A 7 8.77 11.79 14.50
CA SER A 7 9.90 10.90 14.62
C SER A 7 9.92 10.00 13.39
N LEU A 8 10.79 10.31 12.42
CA LEU A 8 11.46 9.33 11.56
C LEU A 8 12.41 8.42 12.39
N LEU A 9 11.99 8.09 13.61
CA LEU A 9 12.77 7.43 14.66
C LEU A 9 12.10 6.09 14.98
N PHE A 10 11.93 5.27 13.93
CA PHE A 10 11.78 3.82 13.99
C PHE A 10 12.13 3.21 12.62
N VAL A 11 13.17 3.73 11.96
CA VAL A 11 13.73 3.13 10.74
C VAL A 11 15.11 2.64 11.13
N LEU A 12 15.20 1.39 11.61
CA LEU A 12 16.37 0.48 11.52
C LEU A 12 16.43 -0.66 12.56
N LEU A 13 15.54 -0.73 13.56
CA LEU A 13 15.37 -1.97 14.33
C LEU A 13 14.17 -2.75 13.79
N LEU A 14 14.47 -3.86 13.11
CA LEU A 14 13.57 -4.78 12.40
C LEU A 14 13.29 -4.45 10.91
N ILE A 15 14.32 -4.29 10.09
CA ILE A 15 14.35 -5.16 8.89
C ILE A 15 14.95 -6.48 9.38
N SER A 16 14.22 -7.17 10.28
CA SER A 16 14.44 -8.59 10.41
C SER A 16 14.06 -9.14 9.04
N THR A 17 14.85 -10.08 8.57
CA THR A 17 14.44 -11.05 7.55
C THR A 17 13.11 -11.76 7.84
N ALA A 18 12.42 -11.46 8.95
CA ALA A 18 10.99 -11.70 9.11
C ALA A 18 10.23 -10.88 8.05
N ARG A 19 10.05 -11.50 6.87
CA ARG A 19 8.80 -11.36 6.14
C ARG A 19 7.68 -11.36 7.19
N ALA A 20 6.73 -10.43 7.09
CA ALA A 20 5.44 -10.65 7.72
C ALA A 20 5.05 -12.11 7.42
N ALA A 21 4.64 -12.87 8.44
CA ALA A 21 4.28 -14.28 8.25
C ALA A 21 3.41 -14.37 7.00
N ASP A 22 3.73 -15.30 6.11
CA ASP A 22 3.18 -15.29 4.76
C ASP A 22 1.65 -15.32 4.83
N LEU A 23 1.02 -14.14 4.74
CA LEU A 23 -0.38 -13.96 5.13
C LEU A 23 -1.27 -14.72 4.16
N ASP A 24 -0.87 -14.72 2.88
CA ASP A 24 -1.48 -15.51 1.81
C ASP A 24 -1.31 -17.01 2.08
N ARG A 25 -0.13 -17.48 2.51
CA ARG A 25 0.07 -18.89 2.92
C ARG A 25 -0.78 -19.26 4.13
N VAL A 26 -0.76 -18.47 5.20
CA VAL A 26 -1.53 -18.73 6.42
C VAL A 26 -3.02 -18.74 6.12
N ALA A 27 -3.50 -17.82 5.29
CA ALA A 27 -4.89 -17.78 4.88
C ALA A 27 -5.29 -19.01 4.04
N ARG A 28 -4.43 -19.49 3.13
CA ARG A 28 -4.67 -20.73 2.36
C ARG A 28 -4.59 -21.99 3.21
N GLU A 29 -3.59 -22.07 4.08
CA GLU A 29 -3.23 -23.23 4.89
C GLU A 29 -3.53 -22.98 6.36
N ALA A 30 -4.76 -22.58 6.69
CA ALA A 30 -5.18 -22.19 8.03
C ALA A 30 -4.74 -23.22 9.11
N PRO A 31 -3.67 -22.95 9.89
CA PRO A 31 -3.10 -23.95 10.78
C PRO A 31 -3.85 -24.03 12.14
N ALA A 32 -4.66 -23.01 12.44
CA ALA A 32 -5.45 -22.90 13.66
C ALA A 32 -6.74 -22.11 13.41
N THR A 33 -7.69 -22.24 14.33
CA THR A 33 -8.88 -21.39 14.42
C THR A 33 -8.58 -20.20 15.33
N GLY A 34 -9.00 -18.99 14.94
CA GLY A 34 -8.82 -17.80 15.76
C GLY A 34 -8.99 -16.49 14.99
N ALA A 35 -8.30 -15.45 15.45
CA ALA A 35 -8.29 -14.14 14.80
C ALA A 35 -6.97 -13.91 14.04
N LEU A 36 -7.02 -14.00 12.71
CA LEU A 36 -5.90 -13.73 11.82
C LEU A 36 -5.59 -12.23 11.80
N VAL A 37 -4.36 -11.87 12.14
CA VAL A 37 -3.84 -10.52 12.05
C VAL A 37 -3.54 -10.21 10.60
N THR A 38 -4.19 -9.17 10.08
CA THR A 38 -4.02 -8.72 8.70
C THR A 38 -3.29 -7.39 8.64
N MET A 39 -3.50 -6.49 9.60
CA MET A 39 -2.77 -5.21 9.64
C MET A 39 -2.61 -4.73 11.08
N LEU A 40 -1.57 -3.95 11.34
CA LEU A 40 -1.35 -3.25 12.60
C LEU A 40 -1.86 -1.81 12.47
N ALA A 41 -2.62 -1.33 13.45
CA ALA A 41 -3.34 -0.06 13.41
C ALA A 41 -3.23 0.75 14.71
N GLY A 42 -2.28 0.42 15.61
CA GLY A 42 -2.12 1.16 16.86
C GLY A 42 -0.78 0.97 17.55
N ALA A 43 -0.43 1.92 18.43
CA ALA A 43 0.86 1.96 19.12
C ALA A 43 1.15 0.67 19.92
N GLN A 44 0.13 0.08 20.55
CA GLN A 44 0.30 -1.16 21.31
C GLN A 44 0.75 -2.31 20.40
N SER A 45 0.11 -2.55 19.27
CA SER A 45 0.49 -3.63 18.34
C SER A 45 1.96 -3.58 17.91
N ALA A 46 2.52 -2.38 17.68
CA ALA A 46 3.92 -2.20 17.32
C ALA A 46 4.89 -2.69 18.41
N THR A 47 4.49 -2.62 19.68
CA THR A 47 5.30 -3.06 20.82
C THR A 47 5.13 -4.53 21.19
N LEU A 48 4.08 -5.20 20.69
CA LEU A 48 3.79 -6.60 21.03
C LEU A 48 4.60 -7.61 20.22
N GLY A 49 5.33 -7.15 19.20
CA GLY A 49 6.02 -8.05 18.26
C GLY A 49 5.06 -8.89 17.40
N ILE A 50 3.75 -8.60 17.43
CA ILE A 50 2.72 -9.18 16.57
C ILE A 50 2.88 -8.65 15.15
N GLN A 51 2.61 -9.48 14.15
CA GLN A 51 2.80 -9.20 12.73
C GLN A 51 1.59 -9.68 11.92
N PRO A 52 1.33 -9.11 10.72
CA PRO A 52 0.43 -9.73 9.76
C PRO A 52 0.81 -11.20 9.52
N GLY A 53 -0.20 -12.06 9.45
CA GLY A 53 -0.07 -13.53 9.34
C GLY A 53 -0.10 -14.27 10.67
N ASP A 54 -0.01 -13.57 11.82
CA ASP A 54 -0.23 -14.20 13.12
C ASP A 54 -1.70 -14.60 13.32
N ILE A 55 -1.95 -15.70 14.02
CA ILE A 55 -3.30 -16.08 14.47
C ILE A 55 -3.38 -15.97 15.98
N ILE A 56 -4.17 -15.04 16.49
CA ILE A 56 -4.43 -14.94 17.93
C ILE A 56 -5.37 -16.08 18.32
N THR A 57 -4.90 -16.92 19.24
CA THR A 57 -5.63 -18.10 19.71
C THR A 57 -6.09 -17.97 21.16
N HIS A 58 -5.43 -17.15 21.99
CA HIS A 58 -5.86 -16.89 23.37
C HIS A 58 -5.64 -15.44 23.80
N TYR A 59 -6.47 -14.99 24.73
CA TYR A 59 -6.35 -13.71 25.44
C TYR A 59 -6.65 -13.92 26.92
N ASP A 60 -5.69 -13.60 27.80
CA ASP A 60 -5.76 -13.89 29.25
C ASP A 60 -6.07 -15.36 29.54
N ASN A 61 -5.38 -16.27 28.84
CA ASN A 61 -5.57 -17.73 28.87
C ASN A 61 -6.97 -18.21 28.42
N GLN A 62 -7.84 -17.32 27.94
CA GLN A 62 -9.14 -17.70 27.40
C GLN A 62 -9.05 -17.87 25.88
N PRO A 63 -9.69 -18.89 25.29
CA PRO A 63 -9.61 -19.15 23.87
C PRO A 63 -10.25 -18.04 23.04
N ILE A 64 -9.68 -17.79 21.87
CA ILE A 64 -10.14 -16.88 20.82
C ILE A 64 -10.42 -17.71 19.58
N ASP A 65 -11.69 -17.74 19.17
CA ASP A 65 -12.19 -18.40 17.96
C ASP A 65 -12.49 -17.42 16.83
N SER A 66 -12.54 -16.12 17.15
CA SER A 66 -13.01 -15.06 16.25
C SER A 66 -12.50 -13.69 16.67
N PRO A 67 -12.41 -12.72 15.74
CA PRO A 67 -12.14 -11.32 16.05
C PRO A 67 -13.12 -10.73 17.08
N GLU A 68 -14.40 -11.07 16.99
CA GLU A 68 -15.46 -10.59 17.87
C GLU A 68 -15.25 -11.08 19.32
N SER A 69 -14.86 -12.35 19.47
CA SER A 69 -14.51 -12.94 20.76
C SER A 69 -13.30 -12.26 21.41
N LEU A 70 -12.29 -11.90 20.61
CA LEU A 70 -11.15 -11.12 21.09
C LEU A 70 -11.57 -9.71 21.51
N VAL A 71 -12.34 -8.99 20.68
CA VAL A 71 -12.80 -7.63 20.99
C VAL A 71 -13.61 -7.60 22.29
N LYS A 72 -14.51 -8.58 22.50
CA LYS A 72 -15.28 -8.70 23.75
C LYS A 72 -14.36 -8.83 24.97
N LYS A 73 -13.35 -9.71 24.91
CA LYS A 73 -12.40 -9.93 26.02
C LYS A 73 -11.48 -8.75 26.26
N VAL A 74 -11.01 -8.10 25.19
CA VAL A 74 -10.22 -6.85 25.28
C VAL A 74 -11.03 -5.76 25.98
N ASN A 75 -12.29 -5.57 25.60
CA ASN A 75 -13.17 -4.56 26.21
C ASN A 75 -13.54 -4.87 27.68
N ALA A 76 -13.58 -6.16 28.05
CA ALA A 76 -13.83 -6.59 29.43
C ALA A 76 -12.61 -6.35 30.35
N ASN A 77 -11.39 -6.41 29.81
CA ASN A 77 -10.16 -6.17 30.58
C ASN A 77 -9.84 -4.68 30.69
N LYS A 78 -10.13 -4.06 31.83
CA LYS A 78 -9.91 -2.63 32.05
C LYS A 78 -8.59 -2.28 32.76
N ASN A 79 -8.00 -3.22 33.51
CA ASN A 79 -7.14 -2.82 34.63
C ASN A 79 -5.79 -3.54 34.72
N LYS A 80 -5.59 -4.69 34.05
CA LYS A 80 -4.34 -5.46 34.17
C LYS A 80 -3.71 -5.80 32.82
N PRO A 81 -2.37 -5.82 32.72
CA PRO A 81 -1.71 -6.45 31.59
C PRO A 81 -2.08 -7.93 31.50
N VAL A 82 -2.23 -8.44 30.29
CA VAL A 82 -2.62 -9.82 30.02
C VAL A 82 -1.80 -10.44 28.90
N ASN A 83 -1.70 -11.76 28.92
CA ASN A 83 -1.02 -12.51 27.87
C ASN A 83 -1.92 -12.66 26.64
N VAL A 84 -1.40 -12.31 25.48
CA VAL A 84 -1.98 -12.60 24.16
C VAL A 84 -1.16 -13.73 23.57
N THR A 85 -1.80 -14.88 23.36
CA THR A 85 -1.16 -16.05 22.74
C THR A 85 -1.51 -16.08 21.27
N PHE A 86 -0.50 -16.23 20.42
CA PHE A 86 -0.67 -16.26 18.97
C PHE A 86 0.24 -17.30 18.32
N LEU A 87 -0.16 -17.75 17.14
CA LEU A 87 0.57 -18.71 16.33
C LEU A 87 1.30 -17.98 15.19
N ARG A 88 2.60 -18.21 15.06
CA ARG A 88 3.43 -17.76 13.93
C ARG A 88 4.28 -18.92 13.43
N ASP A 89 4.17 -19.24 12.14
CA ASP A 89 4.94 -20.32 11.50
C ASP A 89 4.94 -21.64 12.30
N GLY A 90 3.76 -22.01 12.82
CA GLY A 90 3.57 -23.23 13.61
C GLY A 90 4.06 -23.16 15.07
N ARG A 91 4.60 -22.02 15.51
CA ARG A 91 5.08 -21.81 16.89
C ARG A 91 4.10 -20.96 17.68
N THR A 92 3.82 -21.39 18.91
CA THR A 92 3.06 -20.61 19.87
C THR A 92 3.95 -19.57 20.51
N LEU A 93 3.56 -18.30 20.38
CA LEU A 93 4.21 -17.14 20.95
C LEU A 93 3.25 -16.44 21.92
N VAL A 94 3.83 -15.70 22.87
CA VAL A 94 3.07 -14.94 23.88
C VAL A 94 3.60 -13.51 23.92
N ALA A 95 2.69 -12.55 23.85
CA ALA A 95 2.99 -11.13 24.07
C ALA A 95 2.22 -10.62 25.29
N ASN A 96 2.82 -9.71 26.06
CA ASN A 96 2.15 -9.09 27.19
C ASN A 96 1.51 -7.76 26.75
N ALA A 97 0.19 -7.73 26.69
CA ALA A 97 -0.58 -6.55 26.31
C ALA A 97 -1.05 -5.77 27.53
N LYS A 98 -0.88 -4.45 27.48
CA LYS A 98 -1.50 -3.50 28.40
C LYS A 98 -3.02 -3.46 28.17
N PRO A 99 -3.82 -3.04 29.19
CA PRO A 99 -5.24 -2.79 29.00
C PRO A 99 -5.54 -1.85 27.83
N GLY A 100 -6.67 -2.07 27.17
CA GLY A 100 -7.15 -1.24 26.07
C GLY A 100 -6.93 -1.87 24.68
N ARG A 101 -7.17 -1.06 23.64
CA ARG A 101 -7.17 -1.52 22.25
C ARG A 101 -5.80 -2.08 21.87
N LEU A 102 -5.79 -3.29 21.29
CA LEU A 102 -4.56 -3.90 20.77
C LEU A 102 -4.06 -3.20 19.51
N GLY A 103 -4.94 -2.56 18.74
CA GLY A 103 -4.59 -1.88 17.49
C GLY A 103 -4.33 -2.87 16.35
N LEU A 104 -5.24 -3.82 16.14
CA LEU A 104 -5.11 -4.87 15.12
C LEU A 104 -6.33 -4.86 14.20
N HIS A 105 -6.09 -5.05 12.90
CA HIS A 105 -7.13 -5.46 11.97
C HIS A 105 -7.12 -6.97 11.84
N LEU A 106 -8.30 -7.56 11.92
CA LEU A 106 -8.46 -8.99 12.08
C LEU A 106 -9.43 -9.57 11.05
N ARG A 107 -9.25 -10.84 10.74
CA ARG A 107 -10.20 -11.69 10.02
C ARG A 107 -10.42 -12.97 10.83
N ALA A 108 -11.62 -13.51 10.79
CA ALA A 108 -11.84 -14.86 11.31
C ALA A 108 -11.11 -15.87 10.41
N ILE A 109 -10.43 -16.83 11.02
CA ILE A 109 -9.82 -17.95 10.32
C ILE A 109 -10.17 -19.24 11.07
N GLU A 110 -10.47 -20.30 10.32
CA GLU A 110 -10.81 -21.61 10.87
C GLU A 110 -9.81 -22.65 10.36
N LYS A 111 -9.31 -23.49 11.25
CA LYS A 111 -8.34 -24.52 10.91
C LYS A 111 -8.83 -25.38 9.74
N GLY A 112 -7.98 -25.53 8.72
CA GLY A 112 -8.28 -26.33 7.53
C GLY A 112 -9.29 -25.73 6.57
N LYS A 113 -9.83 -24.53 6.85
CA LYS A 113 -10.70 -23.80 5.90
C LYS A 113 -9.92 -22.62 5.30
N PRO A 114 -9.61 -22.67 3.99
CA PRO A 114 -8.95 -21.56 3.32
C PRO A 114 -9.76 -20.27 3.44
N LEU A 115 -9.08 -19.17 3.75
CA LEU A 115 -9.62 -17.81 3.74
C LEU A 115 -9.15 -17.09 2.48
N GLN A 116 -10.10 -16.59 1.69
CA GLN A 116 -9.80 -15.75 0.55
C GLN A 116 -9.67 -14.29 0.98
N LEU A 117 -8.43 -13.76 1.00
CA LEU A 117 -8.15 -12.38 1.38
C LEU A 117 -8.44 -11.35 0.27
N ARG A 118 -8.46 -11.80 -0.98
CA ARG A 118 -8.61 -11.00 -2.19
C ARG A 118 -9.15 -11.86 -3.34
N PRO A 119 -9.75 -11.26 -4.39
CA PRO A 119 -10.21 -12.00 -5.56
C PRO A 119 -9.11 -12.90 -6.14
N PRO A 120 -9.45 -14.02 -6.80
CA PRO A 120 -8.44 -14.90 -7.38
C PRO A 120 -7.74 -14.19 -8.55
N ALA A 121 -6.44 -14.44 -8.71
CA ALA A 121 -5.69 -13.89 -9.84
C ALA A 121 -6.24 -14.44 -11.17
N THR A 122 -6.14 -13.63 -12.21
CA THR A 122 -6.42 -14.01 -13.60
C THR A 122 -5.16 -13.82 -14.44
N ASP A 123 -5.10 -14.48 -15.59
CA ASP A 123 -4.07 -14.21 -16.58
C ASP A 123 -4.38 -12.87 -17.27
N VAL A 124 -3.61 -11.83 -16.95
CA VAL A 124 -3.81 -10.46 -17.47
C VAL A 124 -2.71 -10.08 -18.44
N VAL A 125 -3.10 -9.40 -19.51
CA VAL A 125 -2.20 -8.72 -20.44
C VAL A 125 -2.52 -7.24 -20.35
N PHE A 126 -1.53 -6.42 -20.01
CA PHE A 126 -1.70 -4.97 -19.96
C PHE A 126 -1.56 -4.38 -21.36
N ASP A 127 -2.44 -3.45 -21.71
CA ASP A 127 -2.40 -2.78 -23.01
C ASP A 127 -1.77 -1.39 -22.89
N PHE A 128 -0.45 -1.31 -23.02
CA PHE A 128 0.30 -0.03 -23.01
C PHE A 128 0.38 0.64 -24.39
N SER A 129 -0.40 0.21 -25.39
CA SER A 129 -0.29 0.71 -26.76
C SER A 129 -0.42 2.22 -26.84
N SER A 130 -1.30 2.83 -26.04
CA SER A 130 -1.50 4.29 -26.03
C SER A 130 -0.26 5.10 -25.60
N LEU A 131 0.72 4.46 -24.94
CA LEU A 131 1.95 5.13 -24.50
C LEU A 131 3.04 5.19 -25.58
N LYS A 132 2.85 4.50 -26.71
CA LYS A 132 3.80 4.52 -27.83
C LYS A 132 3.82 5.87 -28.53
N ASP A 133 2.67 6.55 -28.55
CA ASP A 133 2.51 7.82 -29.27
C ASP A 133 2.93 9.02 -28.41
N ALA A 134 2.56 8.99 -27.12
CA ALA A 134 2.85 10.06 -26.17
C ALA A 134 2.79 9.57 -24.72
N PRO A 135 3.49 10.24 -23.79
CA PRO A 135 3.30 9.99 -22.37
C PRO A 135 1.87 10.32 -21.92
N ARG A 136 1.37 9.58 -20.94
CA ARG A 136 0.11 9.86 -20.26
C ARG A 136 0.38 10.68 -19.01
N GLU A 137 -0.12 11.92 -19.00
CA GLU A 137 -0.11 12.78 -17.83
C GLU A 137 -1.48 12.78 -17.14
N THR A 138 -1.47 12.68 -15.82
CA THR A 138 -2.67 12.75 -14.98
C THR A 138 -2.43 13.76 -13.86
N TRP A 139 -3.35 14.70 -13.73
CA TRP A 139 -3.38 15.67 -12.64
C TRP A 139 -4.58 15.39 -11.74
N LEU A 140 -4.32 15.33 -10.44
CA LEU A 140 -5.35 15.09 -9.43
C LEU A 140 -5.26 16.19 -8.36
N ALA A 141 -6.40 16.73 -7.96
CA ALA A 141 -6.52 17.51 -6.72
C ALA A 141 -6.69 16.55 -5.53
N PHE A 142 -5.92 16.77 -4.46
CA PHE A 142 -5.91 15.90 -3.29
C PHE A 142 -6.75 16.49 -2.15
N TYR A 143 -7.54 15.66 -1.49
CA TYR A 143 -8.53 16.04 -0.49
C TYR A 143 -8.40 15.18 0.76
N ILE A 144 -8.66 15.80 1.92
CA ILE A 144 -8.86 15.11 3.21
C ILE A 144 -10.17 15.61 3.78
N ASN A 145 -11.11 14.69 4.05
CA ASN A 145 -12.45 15.00 4.55
C ASN A 145 -13.14 16.10 3.70
N ASN A 146 -13.10 15.94 2.37
CA ASN A 146 -13.60 16.89 1.36
C ASN A 146 -12.94 18.28 1.31
N LYS A 147 -11.94 18.56 2.16
CA LYS A 147 -11.13 19.78 2.03
C LYS A 147 -9.98 19.53 1.07
N LYS A 148 -9.84 20.35 0.03
CA LYS A 148 -8.66 20.32 -0.84
C LYS A 148 -7.44 20.73 -0.04
N VAL A 149 -6.40 19.91 -0.09
CA VAL A 149 -5.16 20.09 0.67
C VAL A 149 -3.90 19.98 -0.18
N GLY A 150 -4.01 19.54 -1.43
CA GLY A 150 -2.83 19.29 -2.26
C GLY A 150 -3.13 18.85 -3.68
N TYR A 151 -2.16 18.18 -4.29
CA TYR A 151 -2.25 17.59 -5.62
C TYR A 151 -1.43 16.29 -5.73
N GLU A 152 -1.73 15.54 -6.77
CA GLU A 152 -0.90 14.46 -7.30
C GLU A 152 -0.70 14.70 -8.79
N PHE A 153 0.53 14.51 -9.27
CA PHE A 153 0.88 14.53 -10.68
C PHE A 153 1.51 13.18 -11.03
N HIS A 154 1.04 12.57 -12.11
CA HIS A 154 1.57 11.32 -12.64
C HIS A 154 1.94 11.53 -14.10
N ARG A 155 3.12 11.07 -14.49
CA ARG A 155 3.54 10.96 -15.90
C ARG A 155 4.01 9.54 -16.14
N LEU A 156 3.32 8.85 -17.04
CA LEU A 156 3.68 7.51 -17.47
C LEU A 156 4.17 7.58 -18.91
N SER A 157 5.36 7.05 -19.17
CA SER A 157 5.98 7.06 -20.49
C SER A 157 6.58 5.71 -20.83
N LEU A 158 6.64 5.39 -22.12
CA LEU A 158 7.19 4.14 -22.63
C LEU A 158 8.28 4.44 -23.66
N LYS A 159 9.46 3.84 -23.49
CA LYS A 159 10.56 3.90 -24.46
C LYS A 159 11.07 2.49 -24.73
N GLY A 160 10.73 1.95 -25.91
CA GLY A 160 10.97 0.54 -26.19
C GLY A 160 10.12 -0.34 -25.27
N ASP A 161 10.76 -1.17 -24.46
CA ASP A 161 10.14 -2.01 -23.42
C ASP A 161 10.29 -1.42 -22.00
N GLU A 162 10.87 -0.23 -21.85
CA GLU A 162 11.05 0.42 -20.55
C GLU A 162 9.91 1.41 -20.26
N LEU A 163 9.13 1.07 -19.25
CA LEU A 163 8.06 1.90 -18.70
C LEU A 163 8.64 2.76 -17.57
N THR A 164 8.44 4.08 -17.66
CA THR A 164 8.81 5.03 -16.60
C THR A 164 7.57 5.72 -16.05
N HIS A 165 7.41 5.64 -14.72
CA HIS A 165 6.36 6.31 -13.97
C HIS A 165 6.98 7.37 -13.05
N GLU A 166 6.72 8.63 -13.35
CA GLU A 166 7.09 9.77 -12.52
C GLU A 166 5.86 10.24 -11.75
N ILE A 167 6.02 10.48 -10.46
CA ILE A 167 4.96 10.90 -9.56
C ILE A 167 5.47 12.05 -8.72
N GLU A 168 4.63 13.06 -8.54
CA GLU A 168 4.81 14.04 -7.49
C GLU A 168 3.52 14.15 -6.67
N VAL A 169 3.62 13.97 -5.36
CA VAL A 169 2.50 14.14 -4.42
C VAL A 169 2.88 15.17 -3.38
N ALA A 170 2.00 16.13 -3.13
CA ALA A 170 2.17 17.11 -2.07
C ALA A 170 0.82 17.54 -1.49
N PHE A 171 0.69 17.57 -0.16
CA PHE A 171 -0.53 18.01 0.52
C PHE A 171 -0.27 18.55 1.93
N ASP A 172 -1.12 19.49 2.38
CA ASP A 172 -1.09 20.14 3.70
C ASP A 172 -2.19 19.57 4.62
N GLY A 173 -1.85 18.60 5.48
CA GLY A 173 -2.79 17.90 6.36
C GLY A 173 -2.12 17.24 7.56
N GLU A 174 -2.88 16.49 8.38
CA GLU A 174 -2.29 15.66 9.44
C GLU A 174 -1.40 14.57 8.80
N GLY A 175 -0.10 14.58 9.10
CA GLY A 175 0.90 13.79 8.36
C GLY A 175 1.36 14.42 7.02
N GLY A 176 0.98 15.68 6.75
CA GLY A 176 1.35 16.45 5.57
C GLY A 176 2.85 16.45 5.34
N ARG A 177 3.25 16.11 4.12
CA ARG A 177 4.66 15.92 3.73
C ARG A 177 5.08 17.06 2.82
N ASP A 178 6.36 17.42 2.89
CA ASP A 178 7.03 18.08 1.78
C ASP A 178 6.80 17.30 0.48
N PRO A 179 6.83 17.97 -0.70
CA PRO A 179 6.64 17.29 -1.98
C PRO A 179 7.48 16.02 -2.07
N VAL A 180 6.77 14.93 -2.31
CA VAL A 180 7.35 13.60 -2.47
C VAL A 180 7.43 13.34 -3.97
N ALA A 181 8.66 13.19 -4.47
CA ALA A 181 8.90 12.84 -5.85
C ALA A 181 9.30 11.37 -5.95
N ILE A 182 8.59 10.61 -6.78
CA ILE A 182 8.86 9.19 -7.00
C ILE A 182 9.11 8.99 -8.49
N VAL A 183 10.19 8.30 -8.82
CA VAL A 183 10.48 7.88 -10.19
C VAL A 183 10.72 6.39 -10.18
N THR A 184 9.84 5.65 -10.82
CA THR A 184 9.92 4.19 -10.94
C THR A 184 10.12 3.81 -12.40
N THR A 185 11.09 2.95 -12.68
CA THR A 185 11.27 2.33 -13.99
C THR A 185 11.05 0.83 -13.90
N ALA A 186 10.40 0.28 -14.93
CA ALA A 186 10.09 -1.12 -15.03
C ALA A 186 10.21 -1.61 -16.48
N ARG A 187 10.48 -2.90 -16.66
CA ARG A 187 10.48 -3.54 -17.98
C ARG A 187 9.14 -4.18 -18.24
N LEU A 188 8.56 -3.95 -19.41
CA LEU A 188 7.35 -4.63 -19.85
C LEU A 188 7.56 -6.14 -19.93
N ARG A 189 6.48 -6.87 -19.75
CA ARG A 189 6.40 -8.32 -19.96
C ARG A 189 5.24 -8.62 -20.88
N ASP A 190 5.31 -9.76 -21.56
CA ASP A 190 4.23 -10.24 -22.41
C ASP A 190 2.94 -10.47 -21.61
N ARG A 191 3.08 -10.82 -20.32
CA ARG A 191 1.98 -11.09 -19.40
C ARG A 191 2.29 -10.62 -17.99
N GLY A 192 1.22 -10.30 -17.25
CA GLY A 192 1.32 -9.87 -15.86
C GLY A 192 1.95 -8.48 -15.71
N LEU A 193 2.42 -8.20 -14.50
CA LEU A 193 2.97 -6.89 -14.15
C LEU A 193 4.34 -6.65 -14.79
N PRO A 194 4.64 -5.40 -15.18
CA PRO A 194 5.99 -4.97 -15.51
C PRO A 194 6.98 -5.32 -14.40
N LEU A 195 8.18 -5.74 -14.78
CA LEU A 195 9.27 -6.04 -13.86
C LEU A 195 9.87 -4.75 -13.32
N LEU A 196 9.67 -4.46 -12.03
CA LEU A 196 10.31 -3.34 -11.35
C LEU A 196 11.84 -3.43 -11.50
N LEU A 197 12.45 -2.42 -12.12
CA LEU A 197 13.90 -2.29 -12.30
C LEU A 197 14.51 -1.32 -11.29
N ARG A 198 13.89 -0.16 -11.10
CA ARG A 198 14.39 0.88 -10.22
C ARG A 198 13.25 1.69 -9.63
N SER A 199 13.41 2.14 -8.40
CA SER A 199 12.53 3.15 -7.82
C SER A 199 13.33 4.14 -6.99
N ARG A 200 13.10 5.42 -7.19
CA ARG A 200 13.66 6.52 -6.39
C ARG A 200 12.53 7.23 -5.71
N HIS A 201 12.61 7.39 -4.40
CA HIS A 201 11.62 8.07 -3.59
C HIS A 201 12.32 9.20 -2.84
N ILE A 202 12.08 10.43 -3.27
CA ILE A 202 12.76 11.63 -2.82
C ILE A 202 11.80 12.39 -1.92
N THR A 203 12.24 12.66 -0.70
CA THR A 203 11.53 13.46 0.30
C THR A 203 12.44 14.59 0.78
N ALA A 204 11.95 15.45 1.67
CA ALA A 204 12.80 16.46 2.31
C ALA A 204 13.87 15.85 3.23
N ASP A 205 13.60 14.67 3.80
CA ASP A 205 14.47 14.01 4.77
C ASP A 205 15.54 13.10 4.12
N GLY A 206 15.43 12.87 2.80
CA GLY A 206 16.38 12.04 2.07
C GLY A 206 15.81 11.38 0.84
N GLU A 207 16.53 10.36 0.38
CA GLU A 207 16.18 9.55 -0.78
C GLU A 207 16.22 8.07 -0.41
N PHE A 208 15.16 7.34 -0.77
CA PHE A 208 15.17 5.88 -0.81
C PHE A 208 15.31 5.41 -2.25
N LEU A 209 16.37 4.65 -2.53
CA LEU A 209 16.69 4.10 -3.83
C LEU A 209 16.58 2.58 -3.80
N ILE A 210 15.88 2.03 -4.77
CA ILE A 210 15.73 0.60 -5.00
C ILE A 210 16.25 0.31 -6.40
N GLU A 211 17.15 -0.64 -6.54
CA GLU A 211 17.72 -1.07 -7.82
C GLU A 211 17.72 -2.58 -7.91
N ARG A 212 17.14 -3.12 -8.98
CA ARG A 212 17.23 -4.53 -9.32
C ARG A 212 18.58 -4.81 -9.96
N VAL A 213 19.33 -5.71 -9.36
CA VAL A 213 20.60 -6.22 -9.85
C VAL A 213 20.47 -7.74 -9.89
N ASP A 214 20.30 -8.27 -11.10
CA ASP A 214 19.96 -9.68 -11.35
C ASP A 214 18.69 -10.12 -10.57
N ALA A 215 18.82 -11.14 -9.72
CA ALA A 215 17.74 -11.67 -8.89
C ALA A 215 17.56 -10.91 -7.55
N LYS A 216 18.40 -9.92 -7.26
CA LYS A 216 18.40 -9.18 -6.00
C LYS A 216 17.89 -7.76 -6.18
N LEU A 217 17.39 -7.18 -5.09
CA LEU A 217 17.22 -5.74 -4.96
C LEU A 217 18.29 -5.19 -4.02
N LYS A 218 18.94 -4.12 -4.47
CA LYS A 218 19.78 -3.24 -3.68
C LYS A 218 18.92 -2.08 -3.20
N LEU A 219 18.85 -1.89 -1.89
CA LEU A 219 18.13 -0.81 -1.24
C LEU A 219 19.16 0.13 -0.63
N THR A 220 19.09 1.41 -0.99
CA THR A 220 19.99 2.45 -0.50
C THR A 220 19.17 3.59 0.09
N LEU A 221 19.40 3.89 1.36
CA LEU A 221 18.89 5.07 2.03
C LEU A 221 19.98 6.14 2.04
N ARG A 222 19.65 7.33 1.52
CA ARG A 222 20.51 8.51 1.56
C ARG A 222 19.85 9.57 2.42
N GLN A 223 20.56 10.06 3.42
CA GLN A 223 20.08 11.13 4.29
C GLN A 223 21.08 12.30 4.27
N PRO A 224 20.61 13.56 4.24
CA PRO A 224 21.50 14.71 4.30
C PRO A 224 22.45 14.65 5.51
N GLY A 225 23.75 14.79 5.26
CA GLY A 225 24.78 14.80 6.31
C GLY A 225 25.10 13.43 6.93
N LYS A 226 24.59 12.33 6.38
CA LYS A 226 24.90 10.96 6.82
C LYS A 226 25.46 10.13 5.67
N PRO A 227 26.25 9.08 5.96
CA PRO A 227 26.68 8.13 4.93
C PRO A 227 25.48 7.37 4.37
N ASP A 228 25.57 6.97 3.10
CA ASP A 228 24.60 6.10 2.45
C ASP A 228 24.54 4.75 3.19
N GLU A 229 23.33 4.29 3.49
CA GLU A 229 23.09 2.96 4.05
C GLU A 229 22.56 2.04 2.96
N THR A 230 23.29 0.97 2.65
CA THR A 230 22.94 0.05 1.56
C THR A 230 22.78 -1.38 2.05
N ARG A 231 21.76 -2.08 1.56
CA ARG A 231 21.52 -3.50 1.82
C ARG A 231 21.03 -4.22 0.57
N GLU A 232 21.32 -5.51 0.48
CA GLU A 232 20.77 -6.38 -0.56
C GLU A 232 19.73 -7.33 0.03
N THR A 233 18.69 -7.62 -0.74
CA THR A 233 17.72 -8.66 -0.43
C THR A 233 17.30 -9.39 -1.71
N THR A 234 16.81 -10.61 -1.57
CA THR A 234 16.20 -11.35 -2.69
C THR A 234 14.70 -11.14 -2.65
N LEU A 235 14.11 -10.70 -3.77
CA LEU A 235 12.67 -10.53 -3.87
C LEU A 235 12.03 -11.49 -4.87
N PRO A 236 10.76 -11.87 -4.65
CA PRO A 236 9.95 -12.52 -5.66
C PRO A 236 9.92 -11.70 -6.96
N GLU A 237 9.79 -12.40 -8.08
CA GLU A 237 9.68 -11.77 -9.40
C GLU A 237 8.41 -10.91 -9.54
N ALA A 238 7.37 -11.23 -8.76
CA ALA A 238 6.12 -10.49 -8.66
C ALA A 238 6.20 -9.26 -7.73
N ALA A 239 7.36 -8.98 -7.13
CA ALA A 239 7.51 -7.82 -6.27
C ALA A 239 7.38 -6.52 -7.05
N ASN A 240 6.50 -5.64 -6.59
CA ASN A 240 6.19 -4.39 -7.26
C ASN A 240 5.92 -3.25 -6.28
N SER A 241 6.10 -2.01 -6.74
CA SER A 241 5.81 -0.81 -5.95
C SER A 241 4.32 -0.47 -6.09
N ASP A 242 3.66 -0.11 -4.99
CA ASP A 242 2.25 0.28 -5.02
C ASP A 242 2.02 1.54 -5.87
N TYR A 243 3.04 2.39 -5.99
CA TYR A 243 3.04 3.56 -6.86
C TYR A 243 3.04 3.18 -8.35
N LEU A 244 3.87 2.21 -8.76
CA LEU A 244 3.86 1.73 -10.14
C LEU A 244 2.53 1.04 -10.47
N VAL A 245 2.05 0.20 -9.55
CA VAL A 245 0.74 -0.47 -9.69
C VAL A 245 -0.38 0.57 -9.85
N ALA A 246 -0.34 1.66 -9.07
CA ALA A 246 -1.25 2.80 -9.25
C ALA A 246 -1.23 3.33 -10.68
N GLY A 247 -0.05 3.70 -11.18
CA GLY A 247 0.09 4.31 -12.52
C GLY A 247 -0.37 3.42 -13.66
N ILE A 248 -0.27 2.10 -13.51
CA ILE A 248 -0.66 1.14 -14.55
C ILE A 248 -2.09 0.60 -14.42
N THR A 249 -2.85 1.03 -13.40
CA THR A 249 -4.24 0.61 -13.18
C THR A 249 -5.11 0.77 -14.42
N GLY A 250 -4.90 1.89 -15.13
CA GLY A 250 -5.58 2.26 -16.37
C GLY A 250 -5.35 1.37 -17.58
N PHE A 251 -4.40 0.44 -17.49
CA PHE A 251 -3.95 -0.41 -18.60
C PHE A 251 -4.31 -1.88 -18.37
N LEU A 252 -4.98 -2.21 -17.25
CA LEU A 252 -5.60 -3.51 -17.06
C LEU A 252 -6.73 -3.72 -18.09
N PRO A 253 -7.03 -4.97 -18.49
CA PRO A 253 -8.25 -5.28 -19.23
C PRO A 253 -9.46 -4.83 -18.41
N LEU A 254 -10.18 -3.79 -18.85
CA LEU A 254 -11.36 -3.24 -18.19
C LEU A 254 -12.56 -4.17 -18.40
N LYS A 255 -12.50 -5.33 -17.73
CA LYS A 255 -13.52 -6.38 -17.73
C LYS A 255 -13.75 -6.85 -16.29
N PRO A 256 -15.01 -7.02 -15.84
CA PRO A 256 -15.29 -7.53 -14.51
C PRO A 256 -14.53 -8.83 -14.20
N GLY A 257 -13.87 -8.85 -13.05
CA GLY A 257 -13.11 -10.01 -12.57
C GLY A 257 -11.66 -10.09 -13.02
N ALA A 258 -11.19 -9.24 -13.95
CA ALA A 258 -9.76 -9.14 -14.24
C ALA A 258 -9.00 -8.76 -12.96
N CYS A 259 -8.07 -9.61 -12.53
CA CYS A 259 -7.35 -9.45 -11.28
C CYS A 259 -5.88 -9.84 -11.42
N VAL A 260 -4.99 -9.02 -10.85
CA VAL A 260 -3.56 -9.29 -10.79
C VAL A 260 -3.09 -9.30 -9.34
N HIS A 261 -2.23 -10.26 -9.02
CA HIS A 261 -1.62 -10.40 -7.70
C HIS A 261 -0.16 -9.94 -7.75
N TYR A 262 0.30 -9.32 -6.66
CA TYR A 262 1.69 -8.93 -6.49
C TYR A 262 2.11 -8.99 -5.03
N ASP A 263 3.42 -9.01 -4.81
CA ASP A 263 3.98 -8.72 -3.51
C ASP A 263 4.34 -7.23 -3.47
N MET A 264 3.70 -6.49 -2.60
CA MET A 264 3.88 -5.06 -2.48
C MET A 264 5.20 -4.76 -1.75
N LEU A 265 6.12 -4.12 -2.45
CA LEU A 265 7.32 -3.52 -1.90
C LEU A 265 6.99 -2.09 -1.45
N ASN A 266 7.02 -1.86 -0.14
CA ASN A 266 6.88 -0.52 0.39
C ASN A 266 8.21 0.23 0.19
N ILE A 267 8.19 1.20 -0.71
CA ILE A 267 9.38 1.96 -1.07
C ILE A 267 9.77 3.04 -0.05
N SER A 268 9.00 3.24 1.04
CA SER A 268 9.42 4.17 2.10
C SER A 268 10.37 3.53 3.12
N ASP A 269 10.30 2.21 3.28
CA ASP A 269 11.06 1.47 4.30
C ASP A 269 11.65 0.14 3.80
N GLY A 270 11.39 -0.24 2.55
CA GLY A 270 11.86 -1.48 1.94
C GLY A 270 11.13 -2.74 2.41
N THR A 271 10.04 -2.61 3.17
CA THR A 271 9.28 -3.75 3.67
C THR A 271 8.49 -4.43 2.56
N MET A 272 8.34 -5.75 2.68
CA MET A 272 7.54 -6.56 1.77
C MET A 272 6.23 -6.95 2.44
N MET A 273 5.13 -6.72 1.73
CA MET A 273 3.79 -7.15 2.10
C MET A 273 3.25 -8.05 0.99
N ASN A 274 2.76 -9.23 1.36
CA ASN A 274 2.04 -10.13 0.45
C ASN A 274 0.54 -9.86 0.54
N ALA A 275 -0.27 -10.69 -0.14
CA ALA A 275 -1.71 -10.51 -0.23
C ALA A 275 -2.15 -9.16 -0.84
N ALA A 276 -1.33 -8.58 -1.73
CA ALA A 276 -1.62 -7.33 -2.43
C ALA A 276 -2.06 -7.58 -3.88
N GLY A 277 -3.12 -6.94 -4.33
CA GLY A 277 -3.66 -7.19 -5.66
C GLY A 277 -4.56 -6.08 -6.16
N MET A 278 -4.86 -6.10 -7.45
CA MET A 278 -5.75 -5.13 -8.07
C MET A 278 -6.77 -5.86 -8.93
N ALA A 279 -8.04 -5.47 -8.85
CA ALA A 279 -9.10 -6.12 -9.61
C ALA A 279 -10.13 -5.13 -10.14
N VAL A 280 -10.53 -5.35 -11.39
CA VAL A 280 -11.67 -4.67 -12.02
C VAL A 280 -12.95 -5.29 -11.49
N LYS A 281 -13.82 -4.46 -10.90
CA LYS A 281 -15.06 -4.91 -10.27
C LYS A 281 -16.20 -4.91 -11.26
N ALA A 282 -16.62 -3.72 -11.65
CA ALA A 282 -17.74 -3.48 -12.51
C ALA A 282 -17.64 -2.06 -13.06
N GLU A 283 -18.48 -1.79 -14.03
CA GLU A 283 -18.79 -0.45 -14.46
C GLU A 283 -19.96 0.09 -13.62
N GLU A 284 -19.89 1.35 -13.24
CA GLU A 284 -20.93 2.04 -12.46
C GLU A 284 -21.03 3.52 -12.86
N GLU A 285 -22.14 4.14 -12.51
CA GLU A 285 -22.35 5.58 -12.64
C GLU A 285 -21.92 6.28 -11.36
N ILE A 286 -21.08 7.32 -11.48
CA ILE A 286 -20.58 8.10 -10.35
C ILE A 286 -20.77 9.60 -10.57
N ASP A 287 -20.95 10.34 -9.49
CA ASP A 287 -20.76 11.79 -9.54
C ASP A 287 -19.26 12.13 -9.58
N HIS A 288 -18.86 12.82 -10.64
CA HIS A 288 -17.54 13.39 -10.79
C HIS A 288 -17.65 14.85 -11.23
N ALA A 289 -17.28 15.76 -10.32
CA ALA A 289 -17.38 17.21 -10.53
C ALA A 289 -18.81 17.69 -10.90
N GLY A 290 -19.83 17.14 -10.23
CA GLY A 290 -21.24 17.51 -10.45
C GLY A 290 -21.85 16.93 -11.73
N LYS A 291 -21.15 16.00 -12.39
CA LYS A 291 -21.63 15.29 -13.57
C LYS A 291 -21.70 13.79 -13.27
N ASN A 292 -22.78 13.17 -13.69
CA ASN A 292 -22.86 11.73 -13.69
C ASN A 292 -22.02 11.18 -14.85
N VAL A 293 -21.03 10.35 -14.55
CA VAL A 293 -20.13 9.73 -15.52
C VAL A 293 -20.08 8.22 -15.32
N LYS A 294 -20.03 7.51 -16.44
CA LYS A 294 -19.81 6.06 -16.46
C LYS A 294 -18.34 5.77 -16.19
N ALA A 295 -18.06 4.92 -15.21
CA ALA A 295 -16.71 4.66 -14.75
C ALA A 295 -16.50 3.18 -14.40
N TRP A 296 -15.29 2.69 -14.65
CA TRP A 296 -14.83 1.39 -14.17
C TRP A 296 -14.33 1.51 -12.74
N ARG A 297 -14.89 0.71 -11.83
CA ARG A 297 -14.42 0.60 -10.46
C ARG A 297 -13.33 -0.47 -10.34
N ILE A 298 -12.17 -0.06 -9.85
CA ILE A 298 -11.04 -0.91 -9.54
C ILE A 298 -10.81 -0.87 -8.04
N GLU A 299 -10.64 -2.03 -7.43
CA GLU A 299 -10.22 -2.15 -6.04
C GLU A 299 -8.76 -2.61 -6.01
N THR A 300 -7.96 -1.96 -5.16
CA THR A 300 -6.60 -2.38 -4.85
C THR A 300 -6.57 -2.84 -3.40
N TRP A 301 -6.10 -4.06 -3.17
CA TRP A 301 -5.97 -4.67 -1.86
C TRP A 301 -4.53 -4.62 -1.37
N SER A 302 -4.38 -4.43 -0.06
CA SER A 302 -3.15 -4.66 0.68
C SER A 302 -3.49 -5.42 1.95
N LEU A 303 -2.76 -6.50 2.22
CA LEU A 303 -2.94 -7.34 3.41
C LEU A 303 -4.40 -7.77 3.65
N GLY A 304 -5.16 -8.05 2.58
CA GLY A 304 -6.57 -8.46 2.67
C GLY A 304 -7.58 -7.35 3.00
N HIS A 305 -7.18 -6.07 2.92
CA HIS A 305 -8.05 -4.90 3.01
C HIS A 305 -8.00 -4.10 1.72
N ILE A 306 -9.11 -3.44 1.38
CA ILE A 306 -9.11 -2.49 0.27
C ILE A 306 -8.29 -1.26 0.71
N ALA A 307 -7.14 -1.08 0.08
CA ALA A 307 -6.24 0.05 0.33
C ALA A 307 -6.66 1.29 -0.47
N ARG A 308 -7.13 1.07 -1.70
CA ARG A 308 -7.58 2.11 -2.62
C ARG A 308 -8.73 1.61 -3.48
N THR A 309 -9.73 2.44 -3.69
CA THR A 309 -10.70 2.28 -4.77
C THR A 309 -10.45 3.36 -5.82
N THR A 310 -10.26 2.94 -7.06
CA THR A 310 -10.00 3.82 -8.20
C THR A 310 -11.16 3.74 -9.17
N TRP A 311 -11.61 4.89 -9.66
CA TRP A 311 -12.58 4.99 -10.75
C TRP A 311 -11.87 5.47 -11.99
N LEU A 312 -12.02 4.74 -13.08
CA LEU A 312 -11.47 5.09 -14.39
C LEU A 312 -12.60 5.45 -15.36
N ASP A 313 -12.35 6.34 -16.30
CA ASP A 313 -13.23 6.50 -17.45
C ASP A 313 -13.11 5.33 -18.44
N THR A 314 -13.88 5.38 -19.52
CA THR A 314 -13.90 4.35 -20.56
C THR A 314 -12.56 4.19 -21.30
N ASP A 315 -11.67 5.18 -21.24
CA ASP A 315 -10.33 5.16 -21.85
C ASP A 315 -9.25 4.69 -20.84
N GLY A 316 -9.67 4.25 -19.65
CA GLY A 316 -8.79 3.81 -18.58
C GLY A 316 -8.01 4.95 -17.93
N ARG A 317 -8.47 6.19 -18.00
CA ARG A 317 -7.84 7.30 -17.27
C ARG A 317 -8.50 7.45 -15.90
N GLU A 318 -7.73 7.83 -14.89
CA GLU A 318 -8.21 7.97 -13.51
C GLU A 318 -9.12 9.19 -13.34
N LEU A 319 -10.36 8.98 -12.89
CA LEU A 319 -11.31 10.04 -12.53
C LEU A 319 -11.18 10.40 -11.05
N LYS A 320 -11.06 9.39 -10.19
CA LYS A 320 -11.10 9.56 -8.74
C LYS A 320 -10.42 8.37 -8.06
N ASN A 321 -9.73 8.64 -6.96
CA ASN A 321 -9.20 7.64 -6.04
C ASN A 321 -9.75 7.92 -4.64
N VAL A 322 -10.30 6.91 -3.99
CA VAL A 322 -10.68 6.97 -2.56
C VAL A 322 -9.73 6.08 -1.78
N TYR A 323 -9.16 6.67 -0.75
CA TYR A 323 -8.29 6.02 0.20
C TYR A 323 -9.00 5.94 1.56
N GLY A 324 -8.62 4.99 2.41
CA GLY A 324 -9.15 4.92 3.77
C GLY A 324 -8.90 6.20 4.57
N GLY A 325 -9.73 6.48 5.59
CA GLY A 325 -9.51 7.62 6.50
C GLY A 325 -9.89 9.00 5.95
N GLY A 326 -10.74 9.06 4.91
CA GLY A 326 -11.27 10.31 4.36
C GLY A 326 -10.37 10.99 3.32
N TYR A 327 -9.32 10.29 2.87
CA TYR A 327 -8.40 10.74 1.84
C TYR A 327 -8.96 10.44 0.44
N GLU A 328 -8.88 11.39 -0.47
CA GLU A 328 -9.40 11.25 -1.83
C GLU A 328 -8.56 12.08 -2.81
N SER A 329 -8.36 11.59 -4.03
CA SER A 329 -7.86 12.39 -5.14
C SER A 329 -8.84 12.39 -6.31
N ARG A 330 -8.98 13.53 -6.99
CA ARG A 330 -9.96 13.74 -8.07
C ARG A 330 -9.26 14.32 -9.28
N ARG A 331 -9.55 13.81 -10.47
CA ARG A 331 -9.05 14.37 -11.73
C ARG A 331 -9.38 15.85 -11.80
N ALA A 332 -8.38 16.62 -12.19
CA ALA A 332 -8.46 18.05 -12.36
C ALA A 332 -7.52 18.45 -13.52
N THR A 333 -7.69 19.64 -14.09
CA THR A 333 -6.62 20.21 -14.91
C THR A 333 -5.40 20.52 -14.04
N LYS A 334 -4.24 20.79 -14.66
CA LYS A 334 -3.04 21.26 -13.94
C LYS A 334 -3.36 22.52 -13.13
N GLU A 335 -4.06 23.48 -13.73
CA GLU A 335 -4.43 24.74 -13.11
C GLU A 335 -5.35 24.51 -11.91
N GLU A 336 -6.36 23.66 -12.06
CA GLU A 336 -7.29 23.31 -11.00
C GLU A 336 -6.62 22.53 -9.87
N ALA A 337 -5.72 21.59 -10.18
CA ALA A 337 -4.97 20.83 -9.19
C ALA A 337 -4.03 21.74 -8.38
N LEU A 338 -3.41 22.73 -9.01
CA LEU A 338 -2.47 23.65 -8.35
C LEU A 338 -3.12 24.89 -7.73
N LYS A 339 -4.39 25.16 -8.02
CA LYS A 339 -5.13 26.26 -7.43
C LYS A 339 -5.12 26.16 -5.89
N ASP A 340 -4.82 27.27 -5.21
CA ASP A 340 -4.79 27.37 -3.75
C ASP A 340 -3.79 26.42 -3.05
N VAL A 341 -2.87 25.80 -3.79
CA VAL A 341 -1.77 25.01 -3.22
C VAL A 341 -0.69 25.98 -2.70
N PRO A 342 -0.28 25.88 -1.42
CA PRO A 342 0.78 26.72 -0.85
C PRO A 342 2.08 26.63 -1.65
N GLU A 343 2.83 27.74 -1.74
CA GLU A 343 4.09 27.82 -2.51
C GLU A 343 5.08 26.70 -2.16
N LYS A 344 5.21 26.38 -0.86
CA LYS A 344 6.09 25.31 -0.33
C LYS A 344 5.81 23.93 -0.95
N LEU A 345 4.58 23.71 -1.43
CA LEU A 345 4.12 22.44 -1.97
C LEU A 345 4.12 22.39 -3.50
N LYS A 346 4.35 23.51 -4.20
CA LYS A 346 4.29 23.54 -5.67
C LYS A 346 5.24 22.51 -6.32
N PRO A 347 4.86 21.96 -7.49
CA PRO A 347 5.63 20.92 -8.16
C PRO A 347 7.08 21.30 -8.43
N ARG A 348 7.98 20.36 -8.17
CA ARG A 348 9.43 20.47 -8.36
C ARG A 348 9.93 19.60 -9.50
N LEU A 349 9.29 18.46 -9.80
CA LEU A 349 9.61 17.64 -10.97
C LEU A 349 9.34 18.37 -12.27
N LEU A 350 8.35 19.26 -12.28
CA LEU A 350 7.94 20.04 -13.46
C LEU A 350 8.69 21.36 -13.63
N ALA A 351 9.52 21.73 -12.67
CA ALA A 351 10.32 22.96 -12.71
C ALA A 351 11.72 22.74 -13.32
N LYS A 352 12.02 21.52 -13.78
CA LYS A 352 13.30 21.12 -14.37
C LYS A 352 13.19 20.90 -15.87
#